data_AF-A0A8T5MHU5-F1
#
_entry.id   AF-A0A8T5MHU5-F1
#
_cell.length_a   1.000
_cell.length_b   1.000
_cell.length_c   1.000
_cell.angle_alpha   90.00
_cell.angle_beta   90.00
_cell.angle_gamma   90.00
#
_symmetry.space_group_name_H-M   'P 1'
#
loop_
_entity.id
_entity.type
_entity.pdbx_description
1 polymer ?
#
loop_
_entity_poly.entity_id
_entity_poly.type
_entity_poly.pdbx_seq_one_letter_code
_entity_poly.pdbx_strand_id
1 'polypeptide(L)' 'MKVVISMGGSILASPSPNIELIKDFADMLVSLTEKGGDIKVVVGGGNLAREYISAAGELGADGKLSD' A
#
# COMPACT_ATOMS: atom_id res chain seq x y z
N MET A 1 10.73 20.38 2.25
CA MET A 1 10.50 19.46 3.40
C MET A 1 10.60 18.02 2.89
N LYS A 2 11.18 17.08 3.65
CA LYS A 2 11.28 15.66 3.27
C LYS A 2 10.32 14.82 4.11
N VAL A 3 9.43 14.05 3.49
CA VAL A 3 8.41 13.26 4.18
C VAL A 3 8.31 11.87 3.55
N VAL A 4 8.25 10.83 4.39
CA VAL A 4 7.90 9.47 3.97
C VAL A 4 6.54 9.12 4.56
N ILE A 5 5.61 8.71 3.72
CA ILE A 5 4.26 8.30 4.11
C ILE A 5 4.17 6.78 3.96
N SER A 6 4.00 6.09 5.08
CA SER A 6 3.74 4.65 5.09
C SER A 6 2.24 4.41 5.29
N MET A 7 1.60 3.77 4.32
CA MET A 7 0.17 3.53 4.30
C MET A 7 -0.16 2.05 4.27
N GLY A 8 -1.11 1.62 5.10
CA GLY A 8 -1.63 0.27 5.04
C GLY A 8 -2.44 0.04 3.76
N GLY A 9 -2.09 -0.97 2.96
CA GLY A 9 -2.82 -1.27 1.71
C GLY A 9 -4.29 -1.60 1.88
N SER A 10 -4.71 -2.06 3.06
CA SER A 10 -6.12 -2.29 3.36
C SER A 10 -6.95 -1.02 3.38
N ILE A 11 -6.33 0.15 3.58
CA ILE A 11 -6.99 1.46 3.54
C ILE A 11 -7.41 1.78 2.09
N LEU A 12 -6.54 1.47 1.12
CA LEU A 12 -6.77 1.80 -0.29
C LEU A 12 -7.51 0.69 -1.06
N ALA A 13 -7.41 -0.56 -0.61
CA ALA A 13 -7.76 -1.70 -1.45
C ALA A 13 -8.50 -2.86 -0.76
N SER A 14 -9.18 -2.62 0.37
CA SER A 14 -10.00 -3.65 1.03
C SER A 14 -11.49 -3.28 1.00
N PRO A 15 -12.39 -4.18 0.57
CA PRO A 15 -12.15 -5.52 0.01
C PRO A 15 -11.65 -5.52 -1.44
N SER A 16 -11.72 -4.37 -2.11
CA SER A 16 -11.21 -4.13 -3.46
C SER A 16 -10.64 -2.70 -3.55
N PRO A 17 -9.86 -2.38 -4.59
CA PRO A 17 -9.34 -1.02 -4.80
C PRO A 17 -10.43 0.06 -4.79
N ASN A 18 -10.33 1.01 -3.86
CA ASN A 18 -11.14 2.21 -3.84
C ASN A 18 -10.50 3.26 -4.76
N ILE A 19 -10.97 3.31 -6.00
CA ILE A 19 -10.41 4.17 -7.06
C ILE A 19 -10.48 5.65 -6.71
N GLU A 20 -11.58 6.09 -6.10
CA GLU A 20 -11.78 7.49 -5.72
C GLU A 20 -10.78 7.92 -4.64
N LEU A 21 -10.64 7.11 -3.58
CA LEU A 21 -9.66 7.36 -2.52
C LEU A 21 -8.21 7.37 -3.04
N ILE A 22 -7.88 6.44 -3.94
CA ILE A 22 -6.54 6.38 -4.54
C ILE A 22 -6.27 7.66 -5.35
N LYS A 23 -7.26 8.12 -6.12
CA LYS A 23 -7.14 9.34 -6.92
C LYS A 23 -6.98 10.57 -6.04
N ASP A 24 -7.84 10.74 -5.05
CA ASP A 24 -7.79 11.89 -4.13
C ASP A 24 -6.46 11.93 -3.36
N PHE A 25 -5.97 10.76 -2.95
CA PHE A 25 -4.68 10.64 -2.29
C PHE A 25 -3.54 11.00 -3.24
N ALA A 26 -3.57 10.54 -4.48
CA ALA A 26 -2.58 10.91 -5.50
C ALA A 26 -2.58 12.42 -5.79
N ASP A 27 -3.74 13.03 -5.98
CA ASP A 27 -3.89 14.46 -6.26
C ASP A 27 -3.35 15.31 -5.10
N MET A 28 -3.62 14.90 -3.84
CA MET A 28 -3.04 15.53 -2.66
C MET A 28 -1.51 15.46 -2.65
N LEU A 29 -0.93 14.29 -2.91
CA LEU A 29 0.52 14.09 -2.95
C LEU A 29 1.17 14.97 -4.02
N VAL A 30 0.60 15.00 -5.23
CA VAL A 30 1.08 15.84 -6.33
C VAL A 30 1.10 17.30 -5.90
N SER A 31 0.01 17.80 -5.32
CA SER A 31 -0.07 19.20 -4.84
C SER A 31 0.98 19.55 -3.79
N LEU A 32 1.38 18.58 -2.97
CA LEU A 32 2.43 18.77 -1.96
C LEU A 32 3.83 18.76 -2.58
N THR A 33 4.05 17.96 -3.63
CA THR A 33 5.32 17.97 -4.38
C THR A 33 5.50 19.26 -5.17
N GLU A 34 4.44 19.79 -5.78
CA GLU A 34 4.45 21.09 -6.48
C GLU A 34 4.79 22.26 -5.56
N LYS A 35 4.45 22.16 -4.26
CA LYS A 35 4.83 23.14 -3.22
C LYS A 35 6.28 22.98 -2.73
N GLY A 36 7.10 22.17 -3.38
CA GLY A 36 8.50 21.93 -3.03
C GLY A 36 8.72 20.85 -1.95
N GLY A 37 7.74 19.97 -1.74
CA GLY A 37 7.87 18.78 -0.90
C GLY A 37 8.60 17.64 -1.61
N ASP A 38 9.58 17.01 -0.94
CA ASP A 38 10.16 15.74 -1.37
C ASP A 38 9.43 14.62 -0.62
N ILE A 39 8.45 14.03 -1.30
CA ILE A 39 7.55 13.02 -0.70
C ILE A 39 7.86 11.65 -1.29
N LYS A 40 7.94 10.65 -0.42
CA LYS A 40 7.97 9.22 -0.77
C LYS A 40 6.79 8.51 -0.13
N VAL A 41 6.21 7.54 -0.81
CA VAL A 41 5.06 6.79 -0.33
C VAL A 41 5.34 5.30 -0.41
N VAL A 42 5.01 4.58 0.65
CA VAL A 42 5.06 3.12 0.71
C VAL A 42 3.66 2.62 1.03
N VAL A 43 3.15 1.69 0.23
CA VAL A 43 1.82 1.08 0.42
C VAL A 43 2.01 -0.40 0.72
N GLY A 44 1.44 -0.88 1.83
CA GLY A 44 1.46 -2.31 2.18
C GLY A 44 0.54 -3.15 1.28
N GLY A 45 0.65 -4.49 1.36
CA GLY A 45 -0.14 -5.40 0.52
C GLY A 45 -1.61 -5.62 0.91
N GLY A 46 -2.04 -5.12 2.07
CA GLY A 46 -3.44 -5.15 2.50
C GLY A 46 -4.01 -6.55 2.72
N ASN A 47 -5.32 -6.72 2.51
CA ASN A 47 -5.99 -7.99 2.72
C ASN A 47 -5.60 -9.04 1.68
N LEU A 48 -5.48 -8.61 0.42
CA LEU A 48 -5.09 -9.47 -0.69
C LEU A 48 -3.75 -10.17 -0.42
N ALA A 49 -2.75 -9.45 0.09
CA ALA A 49 -1.48 -10.08 0.47
C ALA A 49 -1.66 -11.15 1.55
N ARG A 50 -2.50 -10.91 2.58
CA ARG A 50 -2.77 -11.90 3.62
C ARG A 50 -3.50 -13.14 3.10
N GLU A 51 -4.44 -12.96 2.16
CA GLU A 51 -5.13 -14.07 1.49
C GLU A 51 -4.13 -14.96 0.74
N TYR A 52 -3.22 -14.37 -0.03
CA TYR A 52 -2.19 -15.12 -0.74
C TYR A 52 -1.16 -15.77 0.20
N ILE A 53 -0.76 -15.08 1.28
CA ILE A 53 0.11 -15.66 2.31
C ILE A 53 -0.56 -16.87 2.97
N SER A 54 -1.86 -16.78 3.28
CA SER A 54 -2.63 -17.89 3.86
C SER A 54 -2.73 -19.07 2.89
N ALA A 55 -3.08 -18.80 1.63
CA ALA A 55 -3.16 -19.83 0.60
C ALA A 55 -1.81 -20.53 0.37
N ALA A 56 -0.70 -19.78 0.38
CA ALA A 56 0.64 -20.36 0.31
C ALA A 56 0.94 -21.21 1.56
N GLY A 57 0.56 -20.75 2.74
CA GLY A 57 0.67 -21.51 4.00
C GLY A 57 -0.05 -22.86 3.95
N GLU A 58 -1.24 -22.91 3.35
CA GLU A 58 -1.99 -24.16 3.15
C GLU A 58 -1.30 -25.12 2.17
N LEU A 59 -0.49 -24.60 1.24
CA LEU A 59 0.34 -25.37 0.32
C LEU A 59 1.69 -25.81 0.92
N GLY A 60 1.93 -25.53 2.21
CA GLY A 60 3.16 -25.91 2.91
C GLY A 60 4.30 -24.88 2.76
N ALA A 61 4.03 -23.69 2.24
CA ALA A 61 4.97 -22.58 2.29
C ALA A 61 4.83 -21.86 3.64
N ASP A 62 5.66 -22.23 4.62
CA ASP A 62 5.61 -21.76 6.02
C ASP A 62 6.15 -20.33 6.24
N GLY A 63 5.95 -19.43 5.26
CA GLY A 63 6.26 -18.00 5.39
C GLY A 63 7.76 -17.66 5.44
N LYS A 64 8.65 -18.64 5.24
CA LYS A 64 10.12 -18.45 5.22
C LYS A 64 10.70 -18.15 3.83
N LEU A 65 9.85 -18.01 2.81
CA LEU A 65 10.26 -17.71 1.44
C LEU A 65 10.54 -16.22 1.21
N SER A 66 10.46 -15.38 2.24
CA SER A 66 10.60 -13.91 2.15
C SER A 66 12.01 -13.39 2.48
N ASP A 67 13.04 -14.24 2.46
CA ASP A 67 14.45 -13.82 2.56
C ASP A 67 15.02 -13.43 1.19
#